data_AF-A0A5C1I308-F1
#
_entry.id   AF-A0A5C1I308-F1
#
_cell.length_a   1.000
_cell.length_b   1.000
_cell.length_c   1.000
_cell.angle_alpha   90.00
_cell.angle_beta   90.00
_cell.angle_gamma   90.00
#
_symmetry.space_group_name_H-M   'P 1'
#
loop_
_entity.id
_entity.type
_entity.pdbx_description
1 polymer ?
#
loop_
_entity_poly.entity_id
_entity_poly.type
_entity_poly.pdbx_seq_one_letter_code
_entity_poly.pdbx_strand_id
1 'polypeptide(L)'
;MIEIIKNNISWLKDFFTLILTGTGAVVTILTYQRAKATILQPIRSEVVKKQTELLSELLQLLFANDQSFETGLDYVEICKVNTLLLLNDYGFTDKFKAERLQEAKTNLQGAVFTKNKLENFHRIQPFGEGPIHAESQEKIKEKLENGKVRIILIQTTKKNREFTAKLDYFRSHPFMPTSIQETLESLNKDITYNLSTALTEELEKFINELPKQIKINSQVKVNLSGISNNFIHARRSHKEQVETLTRNIRNHLRIDEKWLA
;
A
#
# COMPACT_ATOMS: atom_id res chain seq x y z
N MET A 1 -13.82 -39.35 -77.90
CA MET A 1 -12.60 -39.76 -77.16
C MET A 1 -11.70 -38.57 -76.82
N ILE A 2 -11.33 -37.73 -77.80
CA ILE A 2 -10.52 -36.50 -77.58
C ILE A 2 -11.18 -35.51 -76.60
N GLU A 3 -12.50 -35.37 -76.67
CA GLU A 3 -13.26 -34.42 -75.83
C GLU A 3 -13.31 -34.84 -74.35
N ILE A 4 -13.41 -36.14 -74.08
CA ILE A 4 -13.35 -36.72 -72.72
C ILE A 4 -11.96 -36.52 -72.12
N ILE A 5 -10.91 -36.71 -72.92
CA ILE A 5 -9.53 -36.48 -72.49
C ILE A 5 -9.29 -34.99 -72.17
N LYS A 6 -9.79 -34.07 -73.01
CA LYS A 6 -9.68 -32.62 -72.74
C LYS A 6 -10.43 -32.20 -71.48
N ASN A 7 -11.62 -32.73 -71.24
CA ASN A 7 -12.40 -32.41 -70.05
C ASN A 7 -11.71 -32.90 -68.76
N ASN A 8 -11.14 -34.11 -68.79
CA ASN A 8 -10.37 -34.64 -67.67
C ASN A 8 -9.11 -33.83 -67.37
N ILE A 9 -8.41 -33.36 -68.41
CA ILE A 9 -7.23 -32.48 -68.27
C ILE A 9 -7.63 -31.11 -67.68
N SER A 10 -8.78 -30.56 -68.08
CA SER A 10 -9.29 -29.30 -67.52
C SER A 10 -9.61 -29.43 -66.04
N TRP A 11 -10.35 -30.48 -65.65
CA TRP A 11 -10.69 -30.71 -64.26
C TRP A 11 -9.46 -30.93 -63.38
N LEU A 12 -8.46 -31.67 -63.89
CA LEU A 12 -7.19 -31.87 -63.19
C LEU A 12 -6.46 -30.53 -63.00
N LYS A 13 -6.44 -29.67 -64.02
CA LYS A 13 -5.83 -28.34 -63.94
C LYS A 13 -6.56 -27.46 -62.92
N ASP A 14 -7.89 -27.49 -62.89
CA ASP A 14 -8.69 -26.69 -61.95
C ASP A 14 -8.47 -27.18 -60.51
N PHE A 15 -8.38 -28.49 -60.30
CA PHE A 15 -8.05 -29.09 -59.00
C PHE A 15 -6.65 -28.69 -58.51
N PHE A 16 -5.62 -28.77 -59.35
CA PHE A 16 -4.28 -28.29 -59.01
C PHE A 16 -4.26 -26.79 -58.72
N THR A 17 -5.00 -26.00 -59.50
CA THR A 17 -5.12 -24.55 -59.29
C THR A 17 -5.77 -24.23 -57.94
N LEU A 18 -6.81 -24.97 -57.55
CA LEU A 18 -7.48 -24.85 -56.26
C LEU A 18 -6.51 -25.14 -55.11
N ILE A 19 -5.75 -26.24 -55.18
CA ILE A 19 -4.76 -26.61 -54.16
C ILE A 19 -3.67 -25.55 -54.05
N LEU A 20 -3.13 -25.09 -55.18
CA LEU A 20 -2.04 -24.11 -55.20
C LEU A 20 -2.51 -22.75 -54.67
N THR A 21 -3.72 -22.34 -55.01
CA THR A 21 -4.32 -21.12 -54.47
C THR A 21 -4.63 -21.26 -52.97
N GLY A 22 -5.15 -22.41 -52.53
CA GLY A 22 -5.45 -22.68 -51.13
C GLY A 22 -4.19 -22.71 -50.25
N THR A 23 -3.15 -23.41 -50.69
CA THR A 23 -1.84 -23.44 -50.02
C THR A 23 -1.17 -22.06 -50.02
N GLY A 24 -1.25 -21.33 -51.14
CA GLY A 24 -0.82 -19.94 -51.22
C GLY A 24 -1.52 -19.06 -50.18
N ALA A 25 -2.85 -19.14 -50.07
CA ALA A 25 -3.62 -18.40 -49.09
C ALA A 25 -3.21 -18.73 -47.64
N VAL A 26 -3.02 -20.01 -47.31
CA VAL A 26 -2.55 -20.45 -45.97
C VAL A 26 -1.15 -19.88 -45.68
N VAL A 27 -0.20 -19.98 -46.62
CA VAL A 27 1.15 -19.43 -46.46
C VAL A 27 1.12 -17.92 -46.29
N THR A 28 0.28 -17.21 -47.05
CA THR A 28 0.11 -15.76 -46.90
C THR A 28 -0.43 -15.39 -45.53
N ILE A 29 -1.44 -16.11 -45.02
CA ILE A 29 -2.00 -15.89 -43.66
C ILE A 29 -0.94 -16.13 -42.59
N LEU A 30 -0.20 -17.24 -42.67
CA LEU A 30 0.86 -17.55 -41.71
C LEU A 30 2.01 -16.54 -41.77
N THR A 31 2.40 -16.11 -42.97
CA THR A 31 3.41 -15.06 -43.16
C THR A 31 2.95 -13.74 -42.54
N TYR A 32 1.69 -13.35 -42.73
CA TYR A 32 1.12 -12.15 -42.12
C TYR A 32 1.10 -12.24 -40.58
N GLN A 33 0.69 -13.39 -40.03
CA GLN A 33 0.72 -13.62 -38.58
C GLN A 33 2.13 -13.54 -38.01
N ARG A 34 3.12 -14.12 -38.70
CA ARG A 34 4.53 -14.06 -38.30
C ARG A 34 5.08 -12.65 -38.38
N ALA A 35 4.82 -11.91 -39.46
CA ALA A 35 5.23 -10.52 -39.61
C ALA A 35 4.63 -9.63 -38.52
N LYS A 36 3.34 -9.79 -38.22
CA LYS A 36 2.67 -9.09 -37.12
C LYS A 36 3.32 -9.42 -35.77
N ALA A 37 3.66 -10.69 -35.52
CA ALA A 37 4.37 -11.08 -34.31
C ALA A 37 5.77 -10.45 -34.22
N THR A 38 6.53 -10.41 -35.31
CA THR A 38 7.86 -9.79 -35.38
C THR A 38 7.80 -8.27 -35.17
N ILE A 39 6.81 -7.58 -35.71
CA ILE A 39 6.63 -6.13 -35.47
C ILE A 39 6.30 -5.85 -33.99
N LEU A 40 5.54 -6.74 -33.34
CA LEU A 40 5.18 -6.59 -31.93
C LEU A 40 6.26 -7.07 -30.96
N GLN A 41 7.27 -7.82 -31.43
CA GLN A 41 8.36 -8.33 -30.58
C GLN A 41 9.17 -7.21 -29.90
N PRO A 42 9.65 -6.16 -30.60
CA PRO A 42 10.35 -5.04 -29.98
C PRO A 42 9.53 -4.38 -28.88
N ILE A 43 8.26 -4.05 -29.16
CA ILE A 43 7.35 -3.42 -28.19
C ILE A 43 7.17 -4.31 -26.95
N ARG A 44 6.92 -5.61 -27.15
CA ARG A 44 6.81 -6.57 -26.04
C ARG A 44 8.10 -6.65 -25.23
N SER A 45 9.26 -6.61 -25.88
CA SER A 45 10.55 -6.68 -25.21
C SER A 45 10.83 -5.44 -24.36
N GLU A 46 10.44 -4.24 -24.82
CA GLU A 46 10.57 -3.00 -24.04
C GLU A 46 9.62 -2.98 -22.84
N VAL A 47 8.37 -3.41 -23.03
CA VAL A 47 7.39 -3.55 -21.95
C VAL A 47 7.91 -4.51 -20.88
N VAL A 48 8.41 -5.69 -21.30
CA VAL A 48 8.98 -6.68 -20.38
C VAL A 48 10.19 -6.11 -19.66
N LYS A 49 11.09 -5.42 -20.37
CA LYS A 49 12.25 -4.76 -19.74
C LYS A 49 11.80 -3.76 -18.67
N LYS A 50 10.81 -2.92 -18.98
CA LYS A 50 10.30 -1.94 -18.01
C LYS A 50 9.63 -2.58 -16.81
N GLN A 51 8.88 -3.67 -17.03
CA GLN A 51 8.31 -4.48 -15.97
C GLN A 51 9.41 -5.07 -15.08
N THR A 52 10.44 -5.66 -15.67
CA THR A 52 11.56 -6.22 -14.92
C THR A 52 12.26 -5.18 -14.05
N GLU A 53 12.50 -3.98 -14.57
CA GLU A 53 13.05 -2.86 -13.79
C GLU A 53 12.16 -2.51 -12.59
N LEU A 54 10.87 -2.23 -12.83
CA LEU A 54 9.92 -1.87 -11.77
C LEU A 54 9.76 -2.94 -10.70
N LEU A 55 9.71 -4.21 -11.11
CA LEU A 55 9.56 -5.34 -10.20
C LEU A 55 10.82 -5.58 -9.39
N SER A 56 12.00 -5.35 -9.98
CA SER A 56 13.28 -5.40 -9.26
C SER A 56 13.38 -4.28 -8.24
N GLU A 57 12.99 -3.05 -8.61
CA GLU A 57 12.93 -1.91 -7.69
C GLU A 57 11.93 -2.16 -6.53
N LEU A 58 10.78 -2.76 -6.82
CA LEU A 58 9.81 -3.14 -5.79
C LEU A 58 10.40 -4.20 -4.84
N LEU A 59 11.06 -5.24 -5.35
CA LEU A 59 11.75 -6.22 -4.49
C LEU A 59 12.83 -5.54 -3.62
N GLN A 60 13.59 -4.61 -4.18
CA GLN A 60 14.54 -3.83 -3.39
C GLN A 60 13.83 -3.01 -2.31
N LEU A 61 12.69 -2.37 -2.61
CA LEU A 61 11.93 -1.64 -1.60
C LEU A 61 11.46 -2.56 -0.45
N LEU A 62 11.08 -3.80 -0.75
CA LEU A 62 10.61 -4.76 0.25
C LEU A 62 11.73 -5.30 1.16
N PHE A 63 12.98 -5.30 0.68
CA PHE A 63 14.09 -6.04 1.31
C PHE A 63 15.42 -5.29 1.47
N ALA A 64 15.58 -4.06 0.99
CA ALA A 64 16.87 -3.35 1.01
C ALA A 64 17.34 -2.93 2.41
N ASN A 65 18.67 -2.99 2.63
CA ASN A 65 19.40 -2.41 3.76
C ASN A 65 18.89 -2.83 5.16
N ASP A 66 18.62 -4.12 5.38
CA ASP A 66 18.09 -4.67 6.64
C ASP A 66 16.75 -4.05 7.09
N GLN A 67 16.11 -3.24 6.24
CA GLN A 67 14.81 -2.65 6.49
C GLN A 67 13.74 -3.58 5.93
N SER A 68 13.16 -4.38 6.83
CA SER A 68 11.92 -5.09 6.55
C SER A 68 10.82 -4.12 6.10
N PHE A 69 9.86 -4.60 5.33
CA PHE A 69 8.61 -3.87 5.04
C PHE A 69 8.01 -3.17 6.27
N GLU A 70 8.06 -3.82 7.44
CA GLU A 70 7.60 -3.28 8.71
C GLU A 70 8.44 -2.09 9.21
N THR A 71 9.76 -2.14 8.98
CA THR A 71 10.68 -1.04 9.29
C THR A 71 10.36 0.20 8.47
N GLY A 72 9.98 0.04 7.19
CA GLY A 72 9.57 1.13 6.30
C GLY A 72 8.27 1.81 6.73
N LEU A 73 7.32 1.04 7.27
CA LEU A 73 6.04 1.56 7.76
C LEU A 73 6.15 2.34 9.07
N ASP A 74 7.21 2.12 9.84
CA ASP A 74 7.56 2.93 11.01
C ASP A 74 6.46 3.00 12.09
N TYR A 75 5.69 1.93 12.23
CA TYR A 75 4.55 1.83 13.14
C TYR A 75 4.88 2.13 14.60
N VAL A 76 6.03 1.67 15.06
CA VAL A 76 6.48 1.86 16.44
C VAL A 76 6.66 3.35 16.74
N GLU A 77 7.29 4.08 15.83
CA GLU A 77 7.54 5.50 16.04
C GLU A 77 6.25 6.29 15.92
N ILE A 78 5.40 5.98 14.93
CA ILE A 78 4.05 6.54 14.83
C ILE A 78 3.28 6.36 16.14
N CYS A 79 3.27 5.16 16.71
CA CYS A 79 2.57 4.87 17.97
C CYS A 79 3.12 5.72 19.13
N LYS A 80 4.45 5.79 19.28
CA LYS A 80 5.09 6.58 20.33
C LYS A 80 4.76 8.06 20.23
N VAL A 81 4.89 8.65 19.04
CA VAL A 81 4.65 10.08 18.85
C VAL A 81 3.19 10.43 19.10
N ASN A 82 2.25 9.63 18.59
CA ASN A 82 0.82 9.86 18.86
C ASN A 82 0.47 9.68 20.34
N THR A 83 1.12 8.75 21.06
CA THR A 83 0.97 8.62 22.51
C THR A 83 1.46 9.89 23.23
N LEU A 84 2.62 10.42 22.85
CA LEU A 84 3.18 11.64 23.45
C LEU A 84 2.30 12.87 23.16
N LEU A 85 1.78 13.00 21.94
CA LEU A 85 0.83 14.05 21.58
C LEU A 85 -0.44 13.95 22.42
N LEU A 86 -1.00 12.74 22.55
CA LEU A 86 -2.18 12.48 23.37
C LEU A 86 -1.95 12.88 24.83
N LEU A 87 -0.84 12.44 25.42
CA LEU A 87 -0.47 12.80 26.79
C LEU A 87 -0.33 14.31 26.97
N ASN A 88 0.29 15.00 26.00
CA ASN A 88 0.42 16.46 26.02
C ASN A 88 -0.94 17.17 25.91
N ASP A 89 -1.80 16.74 24.99
CA ASP A 89 -3.13 17.32 24.77
C ASP A 89 -4.00 17.19 26.03
N TYR A 90 -3.80 16.11 26.79
CA TYR A 90 -4.48 15.83 28.04
C TYR A 90 -3.80 16.40 29.30
N GLY A 91 -2.75 17.23 29.14
CA GLY A 91 -2.12 17.95 30.25
C GLY A 91 -1.22 17.10 31.14
N PHE A 92 -0.73 15.96 30.65
CA PHE A 92 0.25 15.12 31.35
C PHE A 92 1.71 15.58 31.11
N THR A 93 1.91 16.79 30.59
CA THR A 93 3.17 17.35 30.08
C THR A 93 4.30 17.39 31.11
N ASP A 94 4.00 17.73 32.38
CA ASP A 94 5.03 17.86 33.43
C ASP A 94 5.70 16.54 33.82
N LYS A 95 5.10 15.40 33.47
CA LYS A 95 5.66 14.06 33.74
C LYS A 95 6.50 13.51 32.58
N PHE A 96 6.48 14.16 31.42
CA PHE A 96 7.14 13.68 30.20
C PHE A 96 7.97 14.81 29.58
N LYS A 97 9.31 14.66 29.59
CA LYS A 97 10.27 15.67 29.13
C LYS A 97 9.85 16.33 27.81
N ALA A 98 9.58 17.63 27.82
CA ALA A 98 9.18 18.43 26.66
C ALA A 98 10.13 18.28 25.46
N GLU A 99 11.42 18.04 25.72
CA GLU A 99 12.44 17.77 24.70
C GLU A 99 12.10 16.57 23.81
N ARG A 100 11.57 15.49 24.38
CA ARG A 100 11.18 14.28 23.62
C ARG A 100 10.00 14.53 22.70
N LEU A 101 9.07 15.39 23.11
CA LEU A 101 7.93 15.78 22.27
C LEU A 101 8.39 16.67 21.11
N GLN A 102 9.36 17.57 21.36
CA GLN A 102 9.89 18.44 20.33
C GLN A 102 10.67 17.65 19.28
N GLU A 103 11.50 16.70 19.69
CA GLU A 103 12.19 15.76 18.80
C GLU A 103 11.21 14.87 18.03
N ALA A 104 10.15 14.38 18.67
CA ALA A 104 9.11 13.61 18.00
C ALA A 104 8.42 14.41 16.88
N LYS A 105 8.18 15.72 17.10
CA LYS A 105 7.50 16.59 16.13
C LYS A 105 8.32 16.91 14.90
N THR A 106 9.66 16.95 14.97
CA THR A 106 10.50 17.27 13.79
C THR A 106 10.44 16.20 12.71
N ASN A 107 10.09 14.97 13.08
CA ASN A 107 10.01 13.83 12.17
C ASN A 107 8.58 13.55 11.64
N LEU A 108 7.60 14.37 12.00
CA LEU A 108 6.22 14.21 11.54
C LEU A 108 6.03 14.74 10.12
N GLN A 109 5.36 13.97 9.28
CA GLN A 109 4.96 14.37 7.94
C GLN A 109 3.65 13.68 7.55
N GLY A 110 2.55 14.42 7.69
CA GLY A 110 1.21 13.96 7.32
C GLY A 110 0.41 13.40 8.49
N ALA A 111 -0.84 13.03 8.19
CA ALA A 111 -1.76 12.42 9.14
C ALA A 111 -2.78 11.55 8.42
N VAL A 112 -3.33 10.57 9.15
CA VAL A 112 -4.42 9.69 8.72
C VAL A 112 -5.64 9.96 9.58
N PHE A 113 -6.80 10.13 8.95
CA PHE A 113 -8.07 10.26 9.66
C PHE A 113 -8.48 8.93 10.27
N THR A 114 -8.98 8.98 11.51
CA THR A 114 -9.55 7.80 12.15
C THR A 114 -10.90 7.47 11.55
N LYS A 115 -11.21 6.17 11.45
CA LYS A 115 -12.39 5.71 10.70
C LYS A 115 -13.72 6.11 11.34
N ASN A 116 -13.72 6.46 12.63
CA ASN A 116 -14.93 6.51 13.45
C ASN A 116 -15.58 7.90 13.61
N LYS A 117 -15.00 9.02 13.18
CA LYS A 117 -15.43 10.33 13.76
C LYS A 117 -15.36 11.55 12.83
N LEU A 118 -15.66 11.42 11.53
CA LEU A 118 -15.80 12.57 10.63
C LEU A 118 -17.14 13.34 10.76
N GLU A 119 -18.06 12.90 11.63
CA GLU A 119 -19.45 13.39 11.65
C GLU A 119 -19.64 14.87 12.06
N ASN A 120 -18.64 15.53 12.68
CA ASN A 120 -18.83 16.87 13.29
C ASN A 120 -17.72 17.88 12.99
N PHE A 121 -17.07 17.81 11.83
CA PHE A 121 -16.21 18.92 11.41
C PHE A 121 -17.08 20.11 11.01
N HIS A 122 -17.11 21.13 11.86
CA HIS A 122 -17.59 22.44 11.45
C HIS A 122 -16.61 22.96 10.40
N ARG A 123 -17.06 23.06 9.15
CA ARG A 123 -16.30 23.68 8.08
C ARG A 123 -16.08 25.14 8.47
N ILE A 124 -14.89 25.46 8.98
CA ILE A 124 -14.49 26.84 9.24
C ILE A 124 -14.55 27.54 7.89
N GLN A 125 -15.48 28.47 7.73
CA GLN A 125 -15.57 29.25 6.51
C GLN A 125 -14.32 30.12 6.40
N PRO A 126 -13.77 30.31 5.19
CA PRO A 126 -12.56 31.12 4.98
C PRO A 126 -12.72 32.58 5.43
N PHE A 127 -13.95 33.02 5.73
CA PHE A 127 -14.30 34.37 6.17
C PHE A 127 -15.24 34.37 7.39
N GLY A 128 -15.02 33.47 8.37
CA GLY A 128 -15.78 33.45 9.62
C GLY A 128 -15.17 34.35 10.69
N GLU A 129 -15.93 35.33 11.18
CA GLU A 129 -15.60 36.04 12.42
C GLU A 129 -16.05 35.20 13.62
N GLY A 130 -15.15 34.38 14.13
CA GLY A 130 -15.36 33.64 15.37
C GLY A 130 -14.01 33.24 15.96
N PRO A 131 -13.83 33.32 17.29
CA PRO A 131 -12.62 32.82 17.91
C PRO A 131 -12.44 31.34 17.54
N ILE A 132 -11.24 30.98 17.09
CA ILE A 132 -10.78 29.60 17.07
C ILE A 132 -10.70 29.18 18.54
N HIS A 133 -11.80 28.70 19.11
CA HIS A 133 -11.83 28.24 20.47
C HIS A 133 -11.04 26.93 20.56
N ALA A 134 -9.75 27.03 20.88
CA ALA A 134 -9.04 25.95 21.52
C ALA A 134 -9.83 25.59 22.78
N GLU A 135 -10.26 24.33 22.92
CA GLU A 135 -10.96 23.88 24.12
C GLU A 135 -10.06 24.11 25.35
N SER A 136 -10.64 24.63 26.44
CA SER A 136 -9.89 24.81 27.68
C SER A 136 -9.45 23.46 28.25
N GLN A 137 -8.28 23.43 28.90
CA GLN A 137 -7.73 22.21 29.53
C GLN A 137 -8.67 21.58 30.57
N GLU A 138 -9.54 22.38 31.20
CA GLU A 138 -10.58 21.89 32.12
C GLU A 138 -11.65 21.04 31.43
N LYS A 139 -12.11 21.45 30.23
CA LYS A 139 -13.06 20.65 29.43
C LYS A 139 -12.42 19.37 28.91
N ILE A 140 -11.11 19.41 28.64
CA ILE A 140 -10.33 18.23 28.23
C ILE A 140 -10.22 17.23 29.38
N LYS A 141 -9.97 17.69 30.62
CA LYS A 141 -10.02 16.85 31.84
C LYS A 141 -11.40 16.26 32.09
N GLU A 142 -12.46 17.05 31.96
CA GLU A 142 -13.85 16.56 32.13
C GLU A 142 -14.20 15.46 31.10
N LYS A 143 -13.72 15.58 29.85
CA LYS A 143 -13.89 14.53 28.83
C LYS A 143 -13.13 13.25 29.16
N LEU A 144 -11.93 13.34 29.74
CA LEU A 144 -11.19 12.16 30.24
C LEU A 144 -11.93 11.45 31.35
N GLU A 145 -12.43 12.20 32.34
CA GLU A 145 -13.14 11.64 33.49
C GLU A 145 -14.44 10.94 33.07
N ASN A 146 -15.06 11.41 31.99
CA ASN A 146 -16.24 10.82 31.38
C ASN A 146 -15.94 9.76 30.30
N GLY A 147 -14.66 9.42 30.04
CA GLY A 147 -14.25 8.40 29.06
C GLY A 147 -14.55 8.76 27.60
N LYS A 148 -14.78 10.04 27.29
CA LYS A 148 -15.14 10.53 25.95
C LYS A 148 -13.89 10.99 25.18
N VAL A 149 -12.86 10.15 25.13
CA VAL A 149 -11.68 10.44 24.32
C VAL A 149 -12.00 10.17 22.85
N ARG A 150 -11.66 11.15 22.00
CA ARG A 150 -11.89 11.08 20.56
C ARG A 150 -10.60 11.44 19.84
N ILE A 151 -9.92 10.42 19.32
CA ILE A 151 -8.77 10.62 18.45
C ILE A 151 -9.30 10.75 17.02
N ILE A 152 -9.05 11.90 16.41
CA ILE A 152 -9.57 12.24 15.08
C ILE A 152 -8.49 12.03 14.00
N LEU A 153 -7.24 12.28 14.36
CA LEU A 153 -6.08 12.21 13.49
C LEU A 153 -4.97 11.41 14.16
N ILE A 154 -4.33 10.56 13.37
CA ILE A 154 -3.07 9.91 13.70
C ILE A 154 -1.98 10.57 12.87
N GLN A 155 -0.99 11.18 13.52
CA GLN A 155 0.16 11.78 12.85
C GLN A 155 1.09 10.69 12.31
N THR A 156 1.60 10.86 11.08
CA THR A 156 2.53 9.92 10.45
C THR A 156 3.94 10.47 10.42
N THR A 157 4.95 9.61 10.43
CA THR A 157 6.35 10.03 10.30
C THR A 157 6.74 10.27 8.84
N LYS A 158 7.80 11.05 8.63
CA LYS A 158 8.44 11.24 7.32
C LYS A 158 8.81 9.91 6.66
N LYS A 159 9.37 8.98 7.44
CA LYS A 159 9.75 7.65 6.96
C LYS A 159 8.55 6.87 6.43
N ASN A 160 7.46 6.81 7.21
CA ASN A 160 6.22 6.18 6.77
C ASN A 160 5.68 6.84 5.50
N ARG A 161 5.71 8.17 5.42
CA ARG A 161 5.18 8.91 4.27
C ARG A 161 5.98 8.64 3.00
N GLU A 162 7.30 8.65 3.09
CA GLU A 162 8.19 8.33 1.98
C GLU A 162 8.02 6.88 1.51
N PHE A 163 7.88 5.94 2.45
CA PHE A 163 7.69 4.53 2.13
C PHE A 163 6.33 4.25 1.46
N THR A 164 5.24 4.76 2.04
CA THR A 164 3.89 4.61 1.48
C THR A 164 3.74 5.30 0.13
N ALA A 165 4.39 6.45 -0.08
CA ALA A 165 4.42 7.10 -1.40
C ALA A 165 5.08 6.22 -2.48
N LYS A 166 6.15 5.50 -2.13
CA LYS A 166 6.79 4.54 -3.05
C LYS A 166 5.87 3.36 -3.35
N LEU A 167 5.18 2.82 -2.35
CA LEU A 167 4.19 1.75 -2.57
C LEU A 167 3.06 2.21 -3.49
N ASP A 168 2.55 3.43 -3.29
CA ASP A 168 1.51 4.02 -4.14
C ASP A 168 1.98 4.24 -5.58
N TYR A 169 3.24 4.64 -5.76
CA TYR A 169 3.85 4.73 -7.09
C TYR A 169 3.80 3.38 -7.81
N PHE A 170 4.26 2.29 -7.18
CA PHE A 170 4.23 0.96 -7.79
C PHE A 170 2.80 0.47 -8.05
N ARG A 171 1.90 0.68 -7.08
CA ARG A 171 0.49 0.27 -7.16
C ARG A 171 -0.25 0.92 -8.33
N SER A 172 0.01 2.19 -8.60
CA SER A 172 -0.64 2.97 -9.66
C SER A 172 0.11 2.95 -10.99
N HIS A 173 1.28 2.31 -11.06
CA HIS A 173 2.11 2.34 -12.26
C HIS A 173 1.48 1.55 -13.42
N PRO A 174 1.28 2.12 -14.62
CA PRO A 174 0.59 1.45 -15.73
C PRO A 174 1.27 0.17 -16.24
N PHE A 175 2.59 0.09 -16.10
CA PHE A 175 3.36 -1.09 -16.47
C PHE A 175 3.34 -2.18 -15.40
N MET A 176 2.83 -1.92 -14.19
CA MET A 176 2.77 -2.92 -13.13
C MET A 176 1.74 -4.01 -13.48
N PRO A 177 2.09 -5.30 -13.35
CA PRO A 177 1.13 -6.39 -13.55
C PRO A 177 -0.07 -6.28 -12.60
N THR A 178 -1.28 -6.54 -13.11
CA THR A 178 -2.54 -6.38 -12.35
C THR A 178 -2.56 -7.20 -11.06
N SER A 179 -2.08 -8.45 -11.08
CA SER A 179 -2.00 -9.29 -9.88
C SER A 179 -1.12 -8.69 -8.76
N ILE A 180 -0.09 -7.94 -9.15
CA ILE A 180 0.82 -7.25 -8.24
C ILE A 180 0.17 -5.97 -7.73
N GLN A 181 -0.51 -5.21 -8.59
CA GLN A 181 -1.30 -4.04 -8.20
C GLN A 181 -2.39 -4.40 -7.18
N GLU A 182 -3.12 -5.50 -7.41
CA GLU A 182 -4.16 -6.01 -6.49
C GLU A 182 -3.58 -6.40 -5.13
N THR A 183 -2.40 -7.03 -5.11
CA THR A 183 -1.72 -7.39 -3.87
C THR A 183 -1.27 -6.14 -3.10
N LEU A 184 -0.74 -5.13 -3.80
CA LEU A 184 -0.36 -3.84 -3.22
C LEU A 184 -1.57 -3.04 -2.69
N GLU A 185 -2.71 -3.10 -3.39
CA GLU A 185 -3.97 -2.50 -2.94
C GLU A 185 -4.47 -3.15 -1.65
N SER A 186 -4.37 -4.47 -1.54
CA SER A 186 -4.69 -5.21 -0.31
C SER A 186 -3.79 -4.79 0.87
N LEU A 187 -2.47 -4.71 0.64
CA LEU A 187 -1.52 -4.20 1.63
C LEU A 187 -1.84 -2.78 2.08
N ASN A 188 -2.17 -1.88 1.14
CA ASN A 188 -2.51 -0.49 1.46
C ASN A 188 -3.77 -0.38 2.32
N LYS A 189 -4.78 -1.24 2.08
CA LYS A 189 -5.98 -1.31 2.92
C LYS A 189 -5.63 -1.73 4.36
N ASP A 190 -4.74 -2.69 4.53
CA ASP A 190 -4.31 -3.12 5.86
C ASP A 190 -3.44 -2.08 6.57
N ILE A 191 -2.56 -1.38 5.85
CA ILE A 191 -1.82 -0.23 6.39
C ILE A 191 -2.79 0.84 6.88
N THR A 192 -3.77 1.20 6.04
CA THR A 192 -4.79 2.19 6.37
C THR A 192 -5.61 1.74 7.58
N TYR A 193 -6.03 0.47 7.63
CA TYR A 193 -6.75 -0.08 8.78
C TYR A 193 -5.93 -0.01 10.07
N ASN A 194 -4.65 -0.41 10.00
CA ASN A 194 -3.76 -0.43 11.15
C ASN A 194 -3.58 0.96 11.76
N LEU A 195 -3.44 2.00 10.92
CA LEU A 195 -3.31 3.38 11.38
C LEU A 195 -4.66 3.97 11.83
N SER A 196 -5.70 3.87 11.00
CA SER A 196 -6.98 4.56 11.23
C SER A 196 -7.89 3.89 12.26
N THR A 197 -7.68 2.61 12.53
CA THR A 197 -8.56 1.78 13.37
C THR A 197 -7.78 1.15 14.50
N ALA A 198 -6.86 0.21 14.21
CA ALA A 198 -6.20 -0.56 15.27
C ALA A 198 -5.37 0.31 16.23
N LEU A 199 -4.57 1.25 15.71
CA LEU A 199 -3.82 2.19 16.55
C LEU A 199 -4.75 3.13 17.32
N THR A 200 -5.84 3.58 16.69
CA THR A 200 -6.82 4.46 17.33
C THR A 200 -7.46 3.77 18.53
N GLU A 201 -7.91 2.52 18.36
CA GLU A 201 -8.49 1.73 19.44
C GLU A 201 -7.50 1.50 20.58
N GLU A 202 -6.23 1.22 20.27
CA GLU A 202 -5.21 1.02 21.30
C GLU A 202 -4.93 2.30 22.09
N LEU A 203 -4.81 3.43 21.40
CA LEU A 203 -4.60 4.73 22.06
C LEU A 203 -5.84 5.15 22.87
N GLU A 204 -7.05 4.89 22.39
CA GLU A 204 -8.31 5.14 23.12
C GLU A 204 -8.42 4.24 24.36
N LYS A 205 -8.00 2.96 24.30
CA LYS A 205 -7.92 2.10 25.49
C LYS A 205 -6.93 2.66 26.50
N PHE A 206 -5.71 2.94 26.07
CA PHE A 206 -4.65 3.46 26.93
C PHE A 206 -5.08 4.72 27.70
N ILE A 207 -5.59 5.72 26.99
CA ILE A 207 -5.93 7.02 27.59
C ILE A 207 -7.15 6.94 28.52
N ASN A 208 -8.09 6.02 28.27
CA ASN A 208 -9.23 5.78 29.15
C ASN A 208 -8.84 5.02 30.43
N GLU A 209 -7.77 4.23 30.38
CA GLU A 209 -7.22 3.54 31.55
C GLU A 209 -6.33 4.45 32.42
N LEU A 210 -5.66 5.42 31.80
CA LEU A 210 -4.69 6.28 32.48
C LEU A 210 -5.23 6.98 33.74
N PRO A 211 -6.44 7.61 33.76
CA PRO A 211 -6.99 8.20 34.98
C PRO A 211 -7.20 7.19 36.11
N LYS A 212 -7.60 5.96 35.78
CA LYS A 212 -7.81 4.89 36.77
C LYS A 212 -6.47 4.49 37.41
N GLN A 213 -5.43 4.37 36.59
CA GLN A 213 -4.08 4.05 37.06
C GLN A 213 -3.51 5.18 37.94
N ILE A 214 -3.77 6.44 37.60
CA ILE A 214 -3.32 7.60 38.39
C ILE A 214 -4.00 7.67 39.75
N LYS A 215 -5.29 7.31 39.84
CA LYS A 215 -6.01 7.22 41.13
C LYS A 215 -5.41 6.16 42.06
N ILE A 216 -4.89 5.06 41.50
CA ILE A 216 -4.24 3.99 42.25
C ILE A 216 -2.81 4.39 42.65
N ASN A 217 -2.07 5.01 41.72
CA ASN A 217 -0.68 5.41 41.92
C ASN A 217 -0.43 6.81 41.33
N SER A 218 -0.22 7.81 42.18
CA SER A 218 0.03 9.18 41.74
C SER A 218 1.30 9.35 40.88
N GLN A 219 2.20 8.36 40.87
CA GLN A 219 3.46 8.31 40.12
C GLN A 219 3.45 7.31 38.93
N VAL A 220 2.31 7.07 38.26
CA VAL A 220 2.28 6.23 37.05
C VAL A 220 3.37 6.64 36.05
N LYS A 221 4.23 5.69 35.70
CA LYS A 221 5.19 5.80 34.59
C LYS A 221 4.57 5.17 33.35
N VAL A 222 4.39 5.94 32.28
CA VAL A 222 3.90 5.40 31.00
C VAL A 222 5.06 4.73 30.27
N ASN A 223 4.87 3.46 29.92
CA ASN A 223 5.81 2.69 29.11
C ASN A 223 5.37 2.73 27.64
N LEU A 224 5.99 3.61 26.85
CA LEU A 224 5.68 3.75 25.41
C LEU A 224 5.94 2.46 24.61
N SER A 225 6.93 1.65 25.03
CA SER A 225 7.22 0.36 24.40
C SER A 225 6.10 -0.64 24.67
N GLY A 226 5.48 -0.60 25.86
CA GLY A 226 4.32 -1.44 26.19
C GLY A 226 3.13 -1.15 25.28
N ILE A 227 2.80 0.13 25.08
CA ILE A 227 1.70 0.56 24.18
C ILE A 227 2.01 0.15 22.73
N SER A 228 3.26 0.35 22.29
CA SER A 228 3.69 -0.07 20.95
C SER A 228 3.56 -1.58 20.75
N ASN A 229 3.91 -2.38 21.77
CA ASN A 229 3.77 -3.84 21.72
C ASN A 229 2.31 -4.26 21.63
N ASN A 230 1.42 -3.68 22.44
CA ASN A 230 -0.01 -3.95 22.35
C ASN A 230 -0.54 -3.66 20.94
N PHE A 231 -0.16 -2.51 20.36
CA PHE A 231 -0.51 -2.18 18.99
C PHE A 231 0.03 -3.20 17.97
N ILE A 232 1.28 -3.64 18.11
CA ILE A 232 1.88 -4.67 17.25
C ILE A 232 1.10 -5.99 17.32
N HIS A 233 0.51 -6.33 18.47
CA HIS A 233 -0.34 -7.51 18.61
C HIS A 233 -1.76 -7.32 18.08
N ALA A 234 -2.29 -6.09 18.13
CA ALA A 234 -3.65 -5.78 17.67
C ALA A 234 -3.75 -5.52 16.15
N ARG A 235 -2.65 -5.10 15.51
CA ARG A 235 -2.63 -4.79 14.08
C ARG A 235 -2.75 -6.05 13.21
N ARG A 236 -3.16 -5.84 11.96
CA ARG A 236 -3.02 -6.85 10.91
C ARG A 236 -1.56 -7.01 10.54
N SER A 237 -1.10 -8.25 10.49
CA SER A 237 0.26 -8.61 10.05
C SER A 237 0.33 -8.55 8.53
N HIS A 238 1.41 -7.97 7.99
CA HIS A 238 1.64 -7.92 6.55
C HIS A 238 2.46 -9.11 6.03
N LYS A 239 2.93 -10.00 6.91
CA LYS A 239 3.89 -11.06 6.58
C LYS A 239 3.44 -11.92 5.39
N GLU A 240 2.23 -12.48 5.47
CA GLU A 240 1.71 -13.38 4.44
C GLU A 240 1.48 -12.65 3.10
N GLN A 241 1.05 -11.39 3.15
CA GLN A 241 0.84 -10.57 1.97
C GLN A 241 2.15 -10.18 1.29
N VAL A 242 3.20 -9.86 2.08
CA VAL A 242 4.54 -9.56 1.55
C VAL A 242 5.17 -10.82 0.95
N GLU A 243 5.01 -11.99 1.58
CA GLU A 243 5.43 -13.27 1.01
C GLU A 243 4.69 -13.59 -0.29
N THR A 244 3.39 -13.33 -0.33
CA THR A 244 2.56 -13.52 -1.52
C THR A 244 2.95 -12.56 -2.64
N LEU A 245 3.18 -11.29 -2.32
CA LEU A 245 3.68 -10.29 -3.25
C LEU A 245 5.03 -10.72 -3.84
N THR A 246 5.95 -11.16 -2.99
CA THR A 246 7.27 -11.64 -3.41
C THR A 246 7.15 -12.84 -4.35
N ARG A 247 6.30 -13.82 -4.00
CA ARG A 247 6.04 -14.99 -4.85
C ARG A 247 5.46 -14.60 -6.21
N ASN A 248 4.49 -13.69 -6.22
CA ASN A 248 3.86 -13.19 -7.44
C ASN A 248 4.88 -12.48 -8.34
N ILE A 249 5.76 -11.66 -7.77
CA ILE A 249 6.84 -11.00 -8.50
C ILE A 249 7.80 -12.05 -9.11
N ARG A 250 8.27 -13.01 -8.31
CA ARG A 250 9.20 -14.04 -8.79
C ARG A 250 8.61 -14.90 -9.90
N ASN A 251 7.34 -15.26 -9.78
CA ASN A 251 6.59 -16.00 -10.80
C ASN A 251 6.46 -15.18 -12.08
N HIS A 252 6.10 -13.89 -11.98
CA HIS A 252 5.98 -13.01 -13.16
C HIS A 252 7.31 -12.85 -13.89
N LEU A 253 8.42 -12.75 -13.14
CA LEU A 253 9.77 -12.66 -13.68
C LEU A 253 10.37 -14.01 -14.09
N ARG A 254 9.67 -15.13 -13.85
CA ARG A 254 10.13 -16.51 -14.15
C ARG A 254 11.51 -16.80 -13.56
N ILE A 255 11.80 -16.27 -12.36
CA ILE A 255 13.11 -16.39 -11.70
C ILE A 255 13.47 -17.85 -11.39
N ASP A 256 12.47 -18.62 -10.97
CA ASP A 256 12.65 -19.99 -10.47
C ASP A 256 12.49 -21.06 -11.56
N GLU A 257 12.29 -20.65 -12.82
CA GLU A 257 12.17 -21.61 -13.91
C GLU A 257 13.53 -22.20 -14.29
N LYS A 258 13.59 -23.53 -14.38
CA LYS A 258 14.74 -24.23 -14.95
C LYS A 258 14.76 -23.99 -16.45
N TRP A 259 15.68 -23.14 -16.90
CA TRP A 259 16.00 -23.05 -18.32
C TRP A 259 16.60 -24.40 -18.74
N LEU A 260 15.89 -25.12 -19.61
CA LEU A 260 16.44 -26.31 -20.26
C LEU A 260 17.67 -25.84 -21.05
N ALA A 261 18.85 -26.18 -20.53
CA ALA A 261 20.13 -26.01 -21.21
C ALA A 261 20.24 -26.97 -22.39
#